data_AF-A0A3D2XZ34-F1
#
_entry.id   AF-A0A3D2XZ34-F1
#
_cell.length_a   1.000
_cell.length_b   1.000
_cell.length_c   1.000
_cell.angle_alpha   90.00
_cell.angle_beta   90.00
_cell.angle_gamma   90.00
#
_symmetry.space_group_name_H-M   'P 1'
#
loop_
_entity.id
_entity.type
_entity.pdbx_description
1 polymer ?
#
loop_
_entity_poly.entity_id
_entity_poly.type
_entity_poly.pdbx_seq_one_letter_code
_entity_poly.pdbx_strand_id
1 'polypeptide(L)'
;NDTSFFGHPGGLLTLFFTEMWERMSYYGMRALLVIFMTMTLQEGGLDFTKDNAYAIYGLYTGAVYFMGLSGGWIADRLLGGQNAVWYGGITIMIGHIILAIPSTNTFFIG
;
A
#
# COMPACT_ATOMS: atom_id res chain seq x y z
N ASN A 1 6.86 8.81 -35.36
CA ASN A 1 6.65 8.90 -33.90
C ASN A 1 6.19 7.56 -33.37
N ASP A 2 7.11 6.60 -33.27
CA ASP A 2 6.84 5.32 -32.61
C ASP A 2 7.07 5.46 -31.12
N THR A 3 6.03 5.91 -30.41
CA THR A 3 5.98 5.84 -28.95
C THR A 3 5.44 4.48 -28.52
N SER A 4 5.98 3.38 -29.05
CA SER A 4 5.41 2.04 -28.84
C SER A 4 6.10 1.32 -27.68
N PHE A 5 5.33 0.95 -26.66
CA PHE A 5 5.74 -0.02 -25.64
C PHE A 5 5.13 -1.37 -26.02
N PHE A 6 5.94 -2.29 -26.56
CA PHE A 6 5.45 -3.56 -27.10
C PHE A 6 4.26 -3.41 -28.07
N GLY A 7 4.22 -2.33 -28.86
CA GLY A 7 3.10 -2.04 -29.78
C GLY A 7 1.92 -1.26 -29.18
N HIS A 8 1.98 -0.88 -27.90
CA HIS A 8 0.97 -0.07 -27.21
C HIS A 8 1.37 1.41 -27.08
N PRO A 9 0.43 2.33 -26.82
CA PRO A 9 0.72 3.75 -26.64
C PRO A 9 1.74 4.00 -25.51
N GLY A 10 2.66 4.95 -25.70
CA GLY A 10 3.78 5.19 -24.79
C GLY A 10 3.38 5.57 -23.36
N GLY A 11 2.19 6.14 -23.14
CA GLY A 11 1.67 6.42 -21.81
C GLY A 11 1.44 5.15 -20.96
N LEU A 12 1.25 4.00 -21.60
CA LEU A 12 1.13 2.72 -20.91
C LEU A 12 2.42 2.35 -20.18
N LEU A 13 3.59 2.72 -20.71
CA LEU A 13 4.88 2.45 -20.07
C LEU A 13 4.94 3.08 -18.68
N THR A 14 4.51 4.34 -18.56
CA THR A 14 4.47 5.06 -17.29
C THR A 14 3.51 4.39 -16.31
N LEU A 15 2.29 4.10 -16.76
CA LEU A 15 1.29 3.44 -15.92
C LEU A 15 1.75 2.04 -15.46
N PHE A 16 2.41 1.29 -16.35
CA PHE A 16 2.96 -0.02 -16.04
C PHE A 16 3.97 0.06 -14.89
N PHE A 17 4.96 0.95 -14.99
CA PHE A 17 5.96 1.10 -13.94
C PHE A 17 5.35 1.64 -12.64
N THR A 18 4.44 2.62 -12.72
CA THR A 18 3.73 3.13 -11.54
C THR A 18 3.01 2.01 -10.80
N GLU A 19 2.24 1.21 -11.51
CA GLU A 19 1.48 0.09 -10.93
C GLU A 19 2.41 -1.03 -10.41
N MET A 20 3.48 -1.32 -11.14
CA MET A 20 4.45 -2.35 -10.74
C MET A 20 5.10 -2.00 -9.40
N TRP A 21 5.54 -0.75 -9.22
CA TRP A 21 6.18 -0.30 -7.98
C TRP A 21 5.20 -0.21 -6.81
N GLU A 22 3.97 0.23 -7.07
CA GLU A 22 2.89 0.24 -6.07
C GLU A 22 2.64 -1.18 -5.55
N ARG A 23 2.44 -2.14 -6.46
CA ARG A 23 2.16 -3.55 -6.10
C ARG A 23 3.33 -4.19 -5.38
N MET A 24 4.56 -3.91 -5.82
CA MET A 24 5.75 -4.39 -5.14
C MET A 24 5.80 -3.90 -3.68
N SER A 25 5.53 -2.61 -3.44
CA SER A 25 5.47 -2.05 -2.09
C SER A 25 4.38 -2.72 -1.25
N TYR A 26 3.18 -2.84 -1.80
CA TYR A 26 2.03 -3.41 -1.09
C TYR A 26 2.22 -4.89 -0.72
N TYR A 27 2.64 -5.73 -1.67
CA TYR A 27 2.86 -7.15 -1.40
C TYR A 27 4.10 -7.39 -0.53
N GLY A 28 5.14 -6.57 -0.68
CA GLY A 28 6.33 -6.62 0.17
C GLY A 28 5.98 -6.33 1.64
N MET A 29 5.23 -5.26 1.89
CA MET A 29 4.74 -4.94 3.23
C MET A 29 3.85 -6.06 3.78
N ARG A 30 2.86 -6.56 3.01
CA ARG A 30 1.97 -7.65 3.46
C ARG A 30 2.69 -8.93 3.82
N ALA A 31 3.75 -9.29 3.10
CA ALA A 31 4.53 -10.49 3.37
C ALA A 31 5.26 -10.40 4.72
N LEU A 32 5.72 -9.21 5.09
CA LEU A 32 6.48 -8.98 6.33
C LEU A 32 5.58 -8.61 7.52
N LEU A 33 4.38 -8.06 7.27
CA LEU A 33 3.52 -7.50 8.31
C LEU A 33 3.14 -8.51 9.40
N VAL A 34 2.70 -9.71 9.01
CA VAL A 34 2.32 -10.75 9.98
C VAL A 34 3.55 -11.26 10.74
N ILE A 35 4.67 -11.41 10.04
CA ILE A 35 5.94 -11.84 10.65
C ILE A 35 6.35 -10.83 11.72
N PHE A 36 6.35 -9.53 11.39
CA PHE A 36 6.67 -8.45 12.32
C PHE A 36 5.74 -8.41 13.54
N MET A 37 4.43 -8.59 13.33
CA MET A 37 3.46 -8.64 14.43
C MET A 37 3.73 -9.82 15.39
N THR A 38 4.06 -11.00 14.86
CA THR A 38 4.25 -12.22 15.66
C THR A 38 5.66 -12.43 16.21
N MET A 39 6.64 -11.67 15.72
CA MET A 39 8.03 -11.73 16.16
C MET A 39 8.16 -11.16 17.58
N THR A 40 9.10 -11.69 18.36
CA THR A 40 9.25 -11.31 19.77
C THR A 40 9.75 -9.88 19.94
N LEU A 41 9.48 -9.25 21.09
CA LEU A 41 10.00 -7.91 21.41
C LEU A 41 11.54 -7.85 21.38
N GLN A 42 12.22 -8.96 21.70
CA GLN A 42 13.68 -9.06 21.71
C GLN A 42 14.28 -9.03 20.29
N GLU A 43 13.53 -9.50 19.31
CA GLU A 43 13.87 -9.47 17.88
C GLU A 43 13.39 -8.19 17.20
N GLY A 44 12.73 -7.29 17.95
CA GLY A 44 12.20 -6.01 17.45
C GLY A 44 10.78 -6.08 16.85
N GLY A 45 10.05 -7.17 17.09
CA GLY A 45 8.63 -7.33 16.71
C GLY A 45 7.65 -6.81 17.77
N LEU A 46 6.36 -7.15 17.62
CA LEU A 46 5.28 -6.70 18.52
C LEU A 46 4.76 -7.77 19.49
N ASP A 47 5.24 -9.01 19.39
CA ASP A 47 4.87 -10.15 20.24
C ASP A 47 3.35 -10.40 20.34
N PHE A 48 2.64 -10.18 19.22
CA PHE A 48 1.21 -10.47 19.13
C PHE A 48 0.96 -11.96 18.92
N THR A 49 -0.19 -12.43 19.42
CA THR A 49 -0.67 -13.77 19.10
C THR A 49 -0.99 -13.87 17.60
N LYS A 50 -0.81 -15.08 17.03
CA LYS A 50 -1.11 -15.34 15.61
C LYS A 50 -2.55 -14.97 15.24
N ASP A 51 -3.50 -15.26 16.14
CA ASP A 51 -4.91 -14.95 15.93
C ASP A 51 -5.16 -13.44 15.80
N ASN A 52 -4.54 -12.64 16.68
CA ASN A 52 -4.63 -11.18 16.61
C ASN A 52 -3.95 -10.63 15.35
N ALA A 53 -2.77 -11.16 15.00
CA ALA A 53 -2.04 -10.76 13.80
C ALA A 53 -2.84 -11.01 12.52
N TYR A 54 -3.50 -12.18 12.40
CA TYR A 54 -4.36 -12.48 11.26
C TYR A 54 -5.65 -11.66 11.25
N ALA A 55 -6.24 -11.35 12.41
CA ALA A 55 -7.40 -10.47 12.51
C ALA A 55 -7.08 -9.05 12.01
N ILE A 56 -5.95 -8.48 12.46
CA ILE A 56 -5.47 -7.15 12.01
C ILE A 56 -5.22 -7.18 10.50
N TYR A 57 -4.52 -8.20 10.01
CA TYR A 57 -4.26 -8.35 8.57
C TYR A 57 -5.54 -8.46 7.73
N GLY A 58 -6.54 -9.22 8.20
CA GLY A 58 -7.84 -9.34 7.55
C GLY A 58 -8.60 -8.02 7.50
N LEU A 59 -8.62 -7.28 8.61
CA LEU A 59 -9.23 -5.94 8.68
C LEU A 59 -8.52 -4.95 7.76
N TYR A 60 -7.18 -4.94 7.78
CA TYR A 60 -6.37 -4.09 6.92
C TYR A 60 -6.67 -4.35 5.44
N THR A 61 -6.61 -5.61 5.01
CA THR A 61 -6.89 -5.98 3.61
C THR A 61 -8.33 -5.64 3.20
N GLY A 62 -9.31 -5.92 4.05
CA GLY A 62 -10.70 -5.52 3.80
C GLY A 62 -10.87 -4.02 3.66
N ALA A 63 -10.22 -3.23 4.52
CA ALA A 63 -10.25 -1.77 4.46
C ALA A 63 -9.62 -1.22 3.18
N VAL A 64 -8.49 -1.79 2.72
CA VAL A 64 -7.85 -1.39 1.45
C VAL A 64 -8.81 -1.59 0.27
N TYR A 65 -9.48 -2.75 0.19
CA TYR A 65 -10.48 -2.99 -0.87
C TYR A 65 -11.66 -2.04 -0.78
N PHE A 66 -12.14 -1.75 0.43
CA PHE A 66 -13.23 -0.79 0.65
C PHE A 66 -12.84 0.63 0.20
N MET A 67 -11.63 1.07 0.54
CA MET A 67 -11.10 2.39 0.16
C MET A 67 -10.92 2.53 -1.36
N GLY A 68 -10.79 1.42 -2.10
CA GLY A 68 -10.80 1.46 -3.57
C GLY A 68 -12.12 2.01 -4.14
N LEU A 69 -13.26 1.67 -3.52
CA LEU A 69 -14.58 2.15 -3.96
C LEU A 69 -14.74 3.66 -3.72
N SER A 70 -14.41 4.12 -2.51
CA SER A 70 -14.48 5.55 -2.17
C SER A 70 -13.46 6.36 -2.96
N GLY A 71 -12.25 5.83 -3.16
CA GLY A 71 -11.20 6.45 -3.96
C GLY A 71 -11.59 6.64 -5.42
N GLY A 72 -12.24 5.64 -6.04
CA GLY A 72 -12.78 5.76 -7.40
C GLY A 72 -13.82 6.87 -7.53
N TRP A 73 -14.76 6.96 -6.58
CA TRP A 73 -15.74 8.04 -6.56
C TRP A 73 -15.10 9.43 -6.44
N ILE A 74 -14.07 9.57 -5.59
CA ILE A 74 -13.31 10.83 -5.44
C ILE A 74 -12.58 11.18 -6.74
N ALA A 75 -11.97 10.20 -7.41
CA ALA A 75 -11.27 10.39 -8.67
C ALA A 75 -12.23 10.87 -9.77
N ASP A 76 -13.43 10.29 -9.85
CA ASP A 76 -14.42 10.59 -10.89
C ASP A 76 -15.11 11.94 -10.69
N ARG A 77 -15.30 12.37 -9.44
CA ARG A 77 -16.16 13.54 -9.12
C ARG A 77 -15.41 14.77 -8.63
N LEU A 78 -14.24 14.62 -8.01
CA LEU A 78 -13.58 15.72 -7.31
C LEU A 78 -12.20 16.06 -7.88
N LEU A 79 -11.32 15.06 -8.03
CA LEU A 79 -9.90 15.30 -8.27
C LEU A 79 -9.44 15.04 -9.71
N GLY A 80 -10.15 14.17 -10.44
CA GLY A 80 -9.66 13.58 -11.68
C GLY A 80 -8.66 12.44 -11.43
N GLY A 81 -8.60 11.49 -12.36
CA GLY A 81 -7.81 10.26 -12.21
C GLY A 81 -6.31 10.49 -11.97
N GLN A 82 -5.69 11.41 -12.70
CA GLN A 82 -4.25 11.68 -12.55
C GLN A 82 -3.89 12.22 -11.16
N ASN A 83 -4.66 13.17 -10.64
CA ASN A 83 -4.41 13.74 -9.31
C ASN A 83 -4.72 12.73 -8.21
N ALA A 84 -5.76 11.90 -8.39
CA ALA A 84 -6.09 10.83 -7.45
C ALA A 84 -4.93 9.83 -7.32
N VAL A 85 -4.30 9.43 -8.44
CA VAL A 85 -3.12 8.56 -8.42
C VAL A 85 -1.93 9.24 -7.73
N TRP A 86 -1.70 10.53 -8.00
CA TRP A 86 -0.60 11.28 -7.38
C TRP A 86 -0.76 11.36 -5.86
N TYR A 87 -1.90 11.86 -5.38
CA TYR A 87 -2.15 11.98 -3.94
C TYR A 87 -2.20 10.61 -3.26
N GLY A 88 -2.79 9.59 -3.91
CA GLY A 88 -2.78 8.22 -3.41
C GLY A 88 -1.37 7.67 -3.23
N GLY A 89 -0.48 7.87 -4.22
CA GLY A 89 0.92 7.46 -4.13
C GLY A 89 1.67 8.15 -2.98
N ILE A 90 1.43 9.44 -2.75
CA ILE A 90 2.01 10.18 -1.61
C ILE A 90 1.51 9.61 -0.28
N THR A 91 0.22 9.32 -0.16
CA THR A 91 -0.36 8.71 1.04
C THR A 91 0.25 7.33 1.33
N ILE A 92 0.39 6.48 0.31
CA ILE A 92 1.04 5.16 0.43
C ILE A 92 2.49 5.32 0.90
N MET A 93 3.24 6.24 0.30
CA MET A 93 4.63 6.51 0.68
C MET A 93 4.75 6.95 2.14
N ILE A 94 3.88 7.86 2.60
CA ILE A 94 3.86 8.33 3.99
C ILE A 94 3.58 7.15 4.95
N GLY A 95 2.61 6.30 4.65
CA GLY A 95 2.31 5.11 5.45
C GLY A 95 3.52 4.19 5.61
N HIS A 96 4.22 3.89 4.51
CA HIS A 96 5.44 3.07 4.55
C HIS A 96 6.57 3.72 5.35
N ILE A 97 6.73 5.04 5.28
CA ILE A 97 7.72 5.77 6.09
C ILE A 97 7.39 5.68 7.58
N ILE A 98 6.11 5.79 7.94
CA ILE A 98 5.66 5.68 9.33
C ILE A 98 5.90 4.24 9.85
N LEU A 99 5.60 3.22 9.05
CA LEU A 99 5.85 1.82 9.38
C LEU A 99 7.34 1.49 9.55
N ALA A 100 8.25 2.24 8.92
CA ALA A 100 9.68 2.05 9.08
C ALA A 100 10.20 2.44 10.48
N ILE A 101 9.40 3.18 11.27
CA ILE A 101 9.76 3.58 12.63
C ILE A 101 9.31 2.46 13.59
N PRO A 102 10.23 1.85 14.37
CA PRO A 102 9.92 0.71 15.25
C PRO A 102 9.22 1.16 16.54
N SER A 103 7.94 1.51 16.44
CA SER A 103 7.07 1.83 17.57
C SER A 103 5.67 1.27 17.36
N THR A 104 5.04 0.78 18.43
CA THR A 104 3.65 0.29 18.38
C THR A 104 2.67 1.38 17.94
N ASN A 105 2.92 2.64 18.32
CA ASN A 105 2.05 3.75 17.93
C ASN A 105 2.19 4.09 16.44
N THR A 106 3.41 4.08 15.92
CA THR A 106 3.63 4.32 14.48
C THR A 106 3.10 3.16 13.65
N PHE A 107 3.20 1.92 14.15
CA PHE A 107 2.64 0.74 13.50
C PHE A 107 1.13 0.85 13.22
N PHE A 108 0.33 1.37 14.16
CA PHE A 108 -1.12 1.51 13.95
C PHE A 108 -1.52 2.75 13.12
N ILE A 109 -0.63 3.75 13.02
CA ILE A 109 -0.88 4.99 12.28
C ILE A 109 -0.46 4.85 10.81
N GLY A 110 0.61 4.10 10.54
CA GLY A 110 1.15 3.85 9.20
C GLY A 110 0.34 2.83 8.43
#